data_AF-A0A3M1Z042-F1
#
_entry.id   AF-A0A3M1Z042-F1
#
_cell.length_a   1.000
_cell.length_b   1.000
_cell.length_c   1.000
_cell.angle_alpha   90.00
_cell.angle_beta   90.00
_cell.angle_gamma   90.00
#
_symmetry.space_group_name_H-M   'P 1'
#
loop_
_entity.id
_entity.type
_entity.pdbx_description
1 polymer ?
#
loop_
_entity_poly.entity_id
_entity_poly.type
_entity_poly.pdbx_seq_one_letter_code
_entity_poly.pdbx_strand_id
1 'polypeptide(L)'
;MSDCCSPINNEPEKIEVVASGDSCCSDGACSVPNAEVTSTTTKTNTCPTCGQKGKAVDTQTVKALLSVSLRTIQEGTQYYFCKTANCDVVYFNEDGAQTYGQDDVRVTVYQKVPEQDETPVCYCFSHTVGEVRAAAHSGTDTILIDDITVSTQVGQCACDIRNPQGSCCLGNVRKVAKSTSKTATV
;
A
#
# COMPACT_ATOMS: atom_id res chain seq x y z
N MET A 1 14.26 -31.42 8.33
CA MET A 1 13.49 -30.61 7.38
C MET A 1 14.31 -29.37 7.06
N SER A 2 14.67 -29.14 5.80
CA SER A 2 15.25 -27.87 5.38
C SER A 2 14.19 -26.78 5.48
N ASP A 3 14.58 -25.62 6.00
CA ASP A 3 13.70 -24.48 6.24
C ASP A 3 13.32 -23.83 4.90
N CYS A 4 12.05 -23.97 4.49
CA CYS A 4 11.56 -23.54 3.18
C CYS A 4 11.64 -22.02 2.94
N CYS A 5 11.82 -21.23 4.00
CA CYS A 5 11.86 -19.77 3.94
C CYS A 5 13.23 -19.19 4.30
N SER A 6 14.27 -20.02 4.38
CA SER A 6 15.63 -19.48 4.50
C SER A 6 15.98 -18.65 3.25
N PRO A 7 16.57 -17.46 3.41
CA PRO A 7 17.05 -16.68 2.28
C PRO A 7 18.04 -17.55 1.49
N ILE A 8 17.77 -17.73 0.20
CA ILE A 8 18.73 -18.31 -0.72
C ILE A 8 19.84 -17.26 -0.83
N ASN A 9 21.00 -17.53 -0.22
CA ASN A 9 22.18 -16.67 -0.33
C ASN A 9 22.70 -16.73 -1.77
N ASN A 10 22.02 -16.05 -2.71
CA ASN A 10 22.57 -15.71 -4.00
C ASN A 10 23.27 -14.37 -3.83
N GLU A 11 24.58 -14.43 -3.55
CA GLU A 11 25.45 -13.31 -3.91
C GLU A 11 25.26 -13.02 -5.41
N PRO A 12 25.24 -11.75 -5.83
CA PRO A 12 25.17 -11.44 -7.26
C PRO A 12 26.44 -12.01 -7.92
N GLU A 13 26.31 -13.09 -8.68
CA GLU A 13 27.35 -13.48 -9.62
C GLU A 13 27.61 -12.27 -10.51
N LYS A 14 28.82 -11.73 -10.37
CA LYS A 14 29.34 -10.65 -11.18
C LYS A 14 29.39 -11.17 -12.61
N ILE A 15 28.35 -10.87 -13.40
CA ILE A 15 28.37 -11.10 -14.85
C ILE A 15 29.40 -10.11 -15.41
N GLU A 16 30.65 -10.57 -15.51
CA GLU A 16 31.66 -9.89 -16.31
C GLU A 16 31.29 -10.10 -17.78
N VAL A 17 30.78 -9.03 -18.38
CA VAL A 17 30.57 -8.95 -19.82
C VAL A 17 31.95 -8.93 -20.48
N VAL A 18 32.48 -10.12 -20.79
CA VAL A 18 33.66 -10.26 -21.66
C VAL A 18 33.25 -9.88 -23.08
N ALA A 19 33.63 -8.67 -23.48
CA ALA A 19 33.57 -8.21 -24.86
C ALA A 19 34.45 -9.11 -25.72
N SER A 20 33.85 -10.16 -26.28
CA SER A 20 34.44 -10.95 -27.35
C SER A 20 34.20 -10.17 -28.63
N GLY A 21 35.20 -9.41 -29.05
CA GLY A 21 35.16 -8.72 -30.32
C GLY A 21 35.14 -9.75 -31.45
N ASP A 22 34.12 -9.68 -32.29
CA ASP A 22 34.27 -10.08 -33.68
C ASP A 22 33.67 -9.00 -34.57
N SER A 23 34.55 -8.51 -35.43
CA SER A 23 34.38 -7.49 -36.45
C SER A 23 33.49 -8.01 -37.57
N CYS A 24 32.42 -7.30 -37.89
CA CYS A 24 31.79 -7.38 -39.20
C CYS A 24 30.96 -6.12 -39.50
N CYS A 25 31.62 -5.09 -40.03
CA CYS A 25 30.98 -4.00 -40.74
C CYS A 25 31.07 -4.23 -42.25
N SER A 26 29.96 -4.06 -42.98
CA SER A 26 29.98 -3.65 -44.38
C SER A 26 28.74 -2.81 -44.68
N ASP A 27 29.01 -1.53 -44.94
CA ASP A 27 28.28 -0.58 -45.79
C ASP A 27 26.74 -0.52 -45.72
N GLY A 28 26.25 0.47 -44.97
CA GLY A 28 24.87 0.95 -45.08
C GLY A 28 24.56 1.99 -44.00
N ALA A 29 24.69 3.27 -44.33
CA ALA A 29 24.37 4.37 -43.41
C ALA A 29 22.86 4.40 -43.10
N CYS A 30 22.48 3.90 -41.93
CA CYS A 30 21.20 4.19 -41.28
C CYS A 30 21.52 4.88 -39.96
N SER A 31 21.41 6.21 -39.97
CA SER A 31 21.50 7.02 -38.75
C SER A 31 20.28 6.76 -37.88
N VAL A 32 20.41 5.84 -36.92
CA VAL A 32 19.52 5.79 -35.75
C VAL A 32 19.96 6.88 -34.79
N PRO A 33 19.11 7.86 -34.43
CA PRO A 33 19.41 8.69 -33.27
C PRO A 33 19.44 7.78 -32.06
N ASN A 34 20.64 7.56 -31.51
CA ASN A 34 20.85 7.01 -30.19
C ASN A 34 20.31 8.04 -29.18
N ALA A 35 18.99 8.10 -29.04
CA ALA A 35 18.39 8.63 -27.84
C ALA A 35 18.67 7.59 -26.77
N GLU A 36 19.80 7.77 -26.10
CA GLU A 36 20.08 7.16 -24.82
C GLU A 36 18.93 7.61 -23.90
N VAL A 37 17.87 6.79 -23.83
CA VAL A 37 16.79 7.00 -22.88
C VAL A 37 17.37 6.63 -21.53
N THR A 38 18.11 7.57 -20.96
CA THR A 38 18.49 7.55 -19.56
C THR A 38 17.20 7.77 -18.78
N SER A 39 16.41 6.71 -18.63
CA SER A 39 15.32 6.67 -17.66
C SER A 39 15.96 6.70 -16.27
N THR A 40 16.35 7.89 -15.82
CA THR A 40 16.57 8.18 -14.41
C THR A 40 15.21 8.11 -13.74
N THR A 41 14.78 6.90 -13.41
CA THR A 41 13.56 6.66 -12.65
C THR A 41 13.77 7.27 -11.27
N THR A 42 13.38 8.54 -11.14
CA THR A 42 13.52 9.28 -9.91
C THR A 42 12.55 8.64 -8.95
N LYS A 43 13.04 8.06 -7.85
CA LYS A 43 12.20 7.48 -6.80
C LYS A 43 11.19 8.54 -6.36
N THR A 44 9.92 8.34 -6.68
CA THR A 44 8.85 9.26 -6.31
C THR A 44 7.87 8.55 -5.40
N ASN A 45 7.56 9.17 -4.27
CA ASN A 45 6.49 8.70 -3.39
C ASN A 45 5.12 9.21 -3.85
N THR A 46 4.94 9.39 -5.16
CA THR A 46 3.76 10.00 -5.77
C THR A 46 3.02 8.94 -6.56
N CYS A 47 1.72 8.81 -6.32
CA CYS A 47 0.90 7.85 -7.04
C CYS A 47 0.92 8.18 -8.54
N PRO A 48 1.27 7.24 -9.42
CA PRO A 48 1.39 7.47 -10.86
C PRO A 48 0.04 7.82 -11.53
N THR A 49 -1.08 7.43 -10.90
CA THR A 49 -2.42 7.67 -11.44
C THR A 49 -3.01 9.01 -11.03
N CYS A 50 -2.87 9.43 -9.76
CA CYS A 50 -3.53 10.64 -9.26
C CYS A 50 -2.56 11.78 -8.86
N GLY A 51 -1.25 11.56 -8.97
CA GLY A 51 -0.24 12.56 -8.64
C GLY A 51 -0.16 12.92 -7.15
N GLN A 52 -0.88 12.22 -6.26
CA GLN A 52 -0.87 12.49 -4.83
C GLN A 52 0.24 11.73 -4.12
N LYS A 53 0.81 12.37 -3.09
CA LYS A 53 1.81 11.74 -2.24
C LYS A 53 1.23 10.53 -1.50
N GLY A 54 1.87 9.38 -1.68
CA GLY A 54 1.60 8.15 -0.95
C GLY A 54 2.31 8.10 0.39
N LYS A 55 1.78 7.24 1.27
CA LYS A 55 2.37 6.94 2.58
C LYS A 55 3.20 5.67 2.46
N ALA A 56 4.46 5.67 2.90
CA ALA A 56 5.26 4.45 2.93
C ALA A 56 4.57 3.36 3.77
N VAL A 57 4.60 2.11 3.29
CA VAL A 57 4.07 0.91 3.95
C VAL A 57 5.10 -0.20 3.90
N ASP A 58 5.07 -1.10 4.89
CA ASP A 58 5.98 -2.24 4.89
C ASP A 58 5.60 -3.24 3.80
N THR A 59 6.59 -3.89 3.20
CA THR A 59 6.35 -4.92 2.18
C THR A 59 5.56 -6.11 2.75
N GLN A 60 5.72 -6.42 4.05
CA GLN A 60 4.90 -7.41 4.74
C GLN A 60 3.42 -7.03 4.76
N THR A 61 3.07 -5.74 4.96
CA THR A 61 1.69 -5.25 4.85
C THR A 61 1.11 -5.56 3.47
N VAL A 62 1.88 -5.22 2.42
CA VAL A 62 1.46 -5.42 1.03
C VAL A 62 1.27 -6.93 0.75
N LYS A 63 2.27 -7.75 1.09
CA LYS A 63 2.21 -9.21 0.93
C LYS A 63 1.02 -9.85 1.67
N ALA A 64 0.71 -9.36 2.88
CA ALA A 64 -0.39 -9.89 3.68
C ALA A 64 -1.78 -9.56 3.08
N LEU A 65 -1.90 -8.41 2.42
CA LEU A 65 -3.19 -7.88 1.97
C LEU A 65 -3.48 -8.09 0.49
N LEU A 66 -2.50 -8.43 -0.35
CA LEU A 66 -2.76 -8.72 -1.76
C LEU A 66 -3.50 -10.04 -1.96
N SER A 67 -4.49 -10.03 -2.85
CA SER A 67 -5.23 -11.21 -3.33
C SER A 67 -4.58 -11.84 -4.58
N VAL A 68 -3.60 -11.14 -5.19
CA VAL A 68 -2.85 -11.60 -6.36
C VAL A 68 -1.61 -12.41 -6.01
N SER A 69 -0.97 -13.01 -7.03
CA SER A 69 0.28 -13.76 -6.87
C SER A 69 1.41 -12.87 -6.36
N LEU A 70 2.03 -13.23 -5.23
CA LEU A 70 3.13 -12.48 -4.64
C LEU A 70 4.45 -12.56 -5.43
N ARG A 71 4.50 -13.35 -6.52
CA ARG A 71 5.67 -13.39 -7.43
C ARG A 71 5.92 -12.05 -8.12
N THR A 72 4.92 -11.18 -8.17
CA THR A 72 5.03 -9.84 -8.74
C THR A 72 5.71 -8.86 -7.79
N ILE A 73 5.82 -9.16 -6.50
CA ILE A 73 6.44 -8.27 -5.51
C ILE A 73 7.95 -8.31 -5.66
N GLN A 74 8.53 -7.13 -5.83
CA GLN A 74 9.98 -6.96 -5.91
C GLN A 74 10.55 -6.86 -4.50
N GLU A 75 11.53 -7.72 -4.18
CA GLU A 75 12.23 -7.63 -2.90
C GLU A 75 13.15 -6.41 -2.86
N GLY A 76 13.30 -5.80 -1.69
CA GLY A 76 14.10 -4.58 -1.52
C GLY A 76 13.43 -3.29 -2.02
N THR A 77 12.23 -3.38 -2.61
CA THR A 77 11.48 -2.23 -3.12
C THR A 77 10.57 -1.64 -2.05
N GLN A 78 10.53 -0.30 -1.94
CA GLN A 78 9.59 0.42 -1.08
C GLN A 78 8.23 0.56 -1.76
N TYR A 79 7.16 0.20 -1.04
CA TYR A 79 5.78 0.42 -1.46
C TYR A 79 5.13 1.59 -0.72
N TYR A 80 4.14 2.19 -1.37
CA TYR A 80 3.38 3.33 -0.87
C TYR A 80 1.89 3.07 -0.98
N PHE A 81 1.15 3.49 0.05
CA PHE A 81 -0.30 3.50 0.09
C PHE A 81 -0.86 4.83 -0.44
N CYS A 82 -1.73 4.77 -1.44
CA CYS A 82 -2.46 5.91 -1.97
C CYS A 82 -3.78 6.08 -1.21
N LYS A 83 -3.88 7.15 -0.40
CA LYS A 83 -5.08 7.46 0.42
C LYS A 83 -6.18 8.22 -0.33
N THR A 84 -5.98 8.54 -1.61
CA THR A 84 -6.91 9.38 -2.38
C THR A 84 -8.17 8.59 -2.70
N ALA A 85 -9.35 9.11 -2.30
CA ALA A 85 -10.62 8.40 -2.45
C ALA A 85 -10.99 8.13 -3.92
N ASN A 86 -10.85 9.14 -4.79
CA ASN A 86 -11.20 9.05 -6.20
C ASN A 86 -10.08 8.43 -7.07
N CYS A 87 -9.21 7.60 -6.49
CA CYS A 87 -8.14 6.92 -7.21
C CYS A 87 -8.22 5.43 -6.87
N ASP A 88 -8.32 4.57 -7.89
CA ASP A 88 -8.48 3.13 -7.64
C ASP A 88 -7.19 2.48 -7.08
N VAL A 89 -6.02 3.03 -7.38
CA VAL A 89 -4.73 2.53 -6.88
C VAL A 89 -4.71 2.55 -5.35
N VAL A 90 -4.50 1.40 -4.73
CA VAL A 90 -4.27 1.23 -3.29
C VAL A 90 -2.77 1.26 -2.99
N TYR A 91 -1.98 0.45 -3.69
CA TYR A 91 -0.52 0.39 -3.52
C TYR A 91 0.22 0.70 -4.81
N PHE A 92 1.40 1.31 -4.68
CA PHE A 92 2.33 1.52 -5.77
C PHE A 92 3.77 1.46 -5.25
N ASN A 93 4.73 1.10 -6.10
CA ASN A 93 6.15 1.08 -5.73
C ASN A 93 6.85 2.43 -6.02
N GLU A 94 8.09 2.60 -5.53
CA GLU A 94 8.85 3.85 -5.60
C GLU A 94 9.15 4.39 -7.01
N ASP A 95 9.13 3.54 -8.03
CA ASP A 95 9.30 3.94 -9.43
C ASP A 95 7.96 4.19 -10.15
N GLY A 96 6.83 3.88 -9.49
CA GLY A 96 5.49 3.99 -10.04
C GLY A 96 5.17 3.02 -11.17
N ALA A 97 6.06 2.07 -11.49
CA ALA A 97 5.87 1.10 -12.56
C ALA A 97 4.90 -0.02 -12.17
N GLN A 98 4.79 -0.31 -10.86
CA GLN A 98 3.87 -1.30 -10.34
C GLN A 98 2.78 -0.63 -9.49
N THR A 99 1.53 -1.01 -9.77
CA THR A 99 0.37 -0.56 -9.01
C THR A 99 -0.54 -1.75 -8.70
N TYR A 100 -1.29 -1.62 -7.61
CA TYR A 100 -2.33 -2.57 -7.20
C TYR A 100 -3.60 -1.78 -6.88
N GLY A 101 -4.70 -2.13 -7.53
CA GLY A 101 -6.02 -1.52 -7.37
C GLY A 101 -6.79 -2.08 -6.17
N GLN A 102 -8.05 -1.68 -6.04
CA GLN A 102 -8.91 -2.22 -4.97
C GLN A 102 -9.18 -3.72 -5.13
N ASP A 103 -9.34 -4.19 -6.37
CA ASP A 103 -9.63 -5.59 -6.68
C ASP A 103 -8.42 -6.53 -6.39
N ASP A 104 -7.22 -5.97 -6.31
CA ASP A 104 -5.99 -6.69 -5.97
C ASP A 104 -5.79 -6.84 -4.45
N VAL A 105 -6.67 -6.26 -3.62
CA VAL A 105 -6.56 -6.22 -2.16
C VAL A 105 -7.69 -7.03 -1.52
N ARG A 106 -7.37 -7.85 -0.53
CA ARG A 106 -8.28 -8.79 0.15
C ARG A 106 -9.41 -8.15 0.95
N VAL A 107 -9.31 -6.86 1.24
CA VAL A 107 -10.23 -6.14 2.11
C VAL A 107 -10.64 -4.83 1.46
N THR A 108 -11.89 -4.41 1.69
CA THR A 108 -12.35 -3.07 1.34
C THR A 108 -11.50 -2.03 2.05
N VAL A 109 -11.01 -1.03 1.31
CA VAL A 109 -10.10 -0.01 1.84
C VAL A 109 -10.88 1.23 2.27
N TYR A 110 -10.86 1.54 3.57
CA TYR A 110 -11.56 2.69 4.15
C TYR A 110 -11.40 4.00 3.36
N GLN A 111 -10.17 4.37 2.99
CA GLN A 111 -9.92 5.64 2.31
C GLN A 111 -10.50 5.71 0.88
N LYS A 112 -10.87 4.56 0.29
CA LYS A 112 -11.45 4.46 -1.05
C LYS A 112 -12.97 4.49 -1.02
N VAL A 113 -13.56 3.90 0.02
CA VAL A 113 -15.01 3.75 0.14
C VAL A 113 -15.52 4.25 1.51
N PRO A 114 -15.18 5.49 1.93
CA PRO A 114 -15.39 5.94 3.31
C PRO A 114 -16.87 6.16 3.68
N GLU A 115 -17.76 6.18 2.69
CA GLU A 115 -19.18 6.50 2.90
C GLU A 115 -20.07 5.29 3.18
N GLN A 116 -19.63 4.07 2.83
CA GLN A 116 -20.39 2.85 3.07
C GLN A 116 -20.27 2.42 4.53
N ASP A 117 -21.39 2.06 5.15
CA ASP A 117 -21.42 1.71 6.57
C ASP A 117 -20.69 0.39 6.86
N GLU A 118 -20.70 -0.55 5.92
CA GLU A 118 -20.03 -1.85 6.02
C GLU A 118 -18.50 -1.75 5.85
N THR A 119 -17.99 -0.60 5.41
CA THR A 119 -16.56 -0.41 5.18
C THR A 119 -15.78 -0.57 6.50
N PRO A 120 -14.77 -1.46 6.57
CA PRO A 120 -13.96 -1.62 7.76
C PRO A 120 -13.09 -0.38 7.99
N VAL A 121 -13.14 0.18 9.20
CA VAL A 121 -12.29 1.31 9.63
C VAL A 121 -11.24 0.88 10.65
N CYS A 122 -11.51 -0.18 11.43
CA CYS A 122 -10.52 -0.86 12.24
C CYS A 122 -10.45 -2.37 11.94
N TYR A 123 -9.41 -2.77 11.20
CA TYR A 123 -9.23 -4.12 10.66
C TYR A 123 -8.80 -5.19 11.69
N CYS A 124 -8.34 -4.78 12.87
CA CYS A 124 -7.94 -5.71 13.93
C CYS A 124 -9.14 -6.20 14.73
N PHE A 125 -10.07 -5.29 15.05
CA PHE A 125 -11.23 -5.55 15.90
C PHE A 125 -12.55 -5.52 15.12
N SER A 126 -12.47 -5.57 13.79
CA SER A 126 -13.59 -5.64 12.86
C SER A 126 -14.59 -4.49 12.96
N HIS A 127 -14.17 -3.31 13.40
CA HIS A 127 -15.05 -2.15 13.44
C HIS A 127 -15.27 -1.54 12.07
N THR A 128 -16.53 -1.22 11.79
CA THR A 128 -16.99 -0.61 10.53
C THR A 128 -17.27 0.88 10.68
N VAL A 129 -17.39 1.59 9.55
CA VAL A 129 -17.78 3.00 9.52
C VAL A 129 -19.15 3.21 10.16
N GLY A 130 -20.12 2.34 9.86
CA GLY A 130 -21.49 2.40 10.38
C GLY A 130 -21.55 2.25 11.90
N GLU A 131 -20.77 1.32 12.48
CA GLU A 131 -20.68 1.16 13.94
C GLU A 131 -20.11 2.41 14.62
N VAL A 132 -19.06 3.00 14.06
CA VAL A 132 -18.45 4.23 14.62
C VAL A 132 -19.41 5.42 14.50
N ARG A 133 -20.13 5.53 13.37
CA ARG A 133 -21.19 6.54 13.19
C ARG A 133 -22.32 6.35 14.20
N ALA A 134 -22.80 5.12 14.37
CA ALA A 134 -23.86 4.80 15.33
C ALA A 134 -23.43 5.15 16.77
N ALA A 135 -22.21 4.77 17.15
CA ALA A 135 -21.64 5.12 18.46
C ALA A 135 -21.59 6.63 18.68
N ALA A 136 -21.18 7.40 17.66
CA ALA A 136 -21.14 8.86 17.72
C ALA A 136 -22.53 9.49 17.87
N HIS A 137 -23.54 8.98 17.14
CA HIS A 137 -24.93 9.46 17.28
C HIS A 137 -25.51 9.16 18.66
N SER A 138 -25.16 8.01 19.24
CA SER A 138 -25.63 7.60 20.58
C SER A 138 -24.79 8.15 21.73
N GLY A 139 -23.72 8.91 21.46
CA GLY A 139 -22.82 9.46 22.48
C GLY A 139 -21.97 8.40 23.20
N THR A 140 -21.71 7.27 22.54
CA THR A 140 -20.94 6.12 23.07
C THR A 140 -19.62 5.90 22.31
N ASP A 141 -19.24 6.83 21.43
CA ASP A 141 -18.00 6.78 20.66
C ASP A 141 -16.74 6.77 21.53
N THR A 142 -16.77 7.43 22.69
CA THR A 142 -15.66 7.38 23.67
C THR A 142 -15.41 5.96 24.16
N ILE A 143 -16.46 5.19 24.47
CA ILE A 143 -16.36 3.80 24.93
C ILE A 143 -15.73 2.93 23.83
N LEU A 144 -16.20 3.06 22.59
CA LEU A 144 -15.65 2.33 21.44
C LEU A 144 -14.17 2.69 21.20
N ILE A 145 -13.84 3.98 21.24
CA ILE A 145 -12.45 4.44 21.03
C ILE A 145 -11.54 3.96 22.15
N ASP A 146 -12.01 3.96 23.39
CA ASP A 146 -11.25 3.50 24.55
C ASP A 146 -10.99 1.99 24.49
N ASP A 147 -12.00 1.20 24.11
CA ASP A 147 -11.84 -0.25 23.91
C ASP A 147 -10.78 -0.59 22.86
N ILE A 148 -10.83 0.07 21.69
CA ILE A 148 -9.80 -0.07 20.65
C ILE A 148 -8.43 0.36 21.18
N THR A 149 -8.38 1.44 21.96
CA THR A 149 -7.13 1.99 22.51
C THR A 149 -6.49 1.01 23.49
N VAL A 150 -7.25 0.49 24.45
CA VAL A 150 -6.77 -0.49 25.44
C VAL A 150 -6.31 -1.76 24.74
N SER A 151 -7.13 -2.32 23.84
CA SER A 151 -6.81 -3.53 23.08
C SER A 151 -5.53 -3.38 22.25
N THR A 152 -5.30 -2.18 21.68
CA THR A 152 -4.06 -1.84 20.97
C THR A 152 -2.85 -1.77 21.92
N GLN A 153 -3.00 -1.13 23.08
CA GLN A 153 -1.92 -0.96 24.07
C GLN A 153 -1.45 -2.29 24.67
N VAL A 154 -2.36 -3.25 24.84
CA VAL A 154 -2.02 -4.60 25.33
C VAL A 154 -1.54 -5.54 24.23
N GLY A 155 -1.32 -5.03 23.00
CA GLY A 155 -0.71 -5.80 21.92
C GLY A 155 -1.64 -6.77 21.20
N GLN A 156 -2.96 -6.63 21.32
CA GLN A 156 -3.93 -7.50 20.63
C GLN A 156 -4.16 -7.10 19.17
N CYS A 157 -3.51 -6.04 18.69
CA CYS A 157 -3.62 -5.58 17.31
C CYS A 157 -2.43 -6.04 16.45
N ALA A 158 -2.65 -6.12 15.14
CA ALA A 158 -1.62 -6.34 14.13
C ALA A 158 -1.82 -5.34 12.98
N CYS A 159 -1.89 -4.03 13.32
CA CYS A 159 -2.26 -2.97 12.38
C CYS A 159 -1.25 -2.81 11.23
N ASP A 160 0.00 -3.13 11.48
CA ASP A 160 1.09 -3.18 10.51
C ASP A 160 0.86 -4.19 9.39
N ILE A 161 0.11 -5.27 9.60
CA ILE A 161 -0.19 -6.26 8.55
C ILE A 161 -1.67 -6.35 8.17
N ARG A 162 -2.60 -5.90 9.04
CA ARG A 162 -4.04 -5.99 8.80
C ARG A 162 -4.67 -4.71 8.25
N ASN A 163 -4.07 -3.55 8.49
CA ASN A 163 -4.60 -2.28 7.99
C ASN A 163 -3.92 -1.94 6.65
N PRO A 164 -4.66 -1.70 5.56
CA PRO A 164 -4.08 -1.28 4.29
C PRO A 164 -3.14 -0.08 4.38
N GLN A 165 -3.39 0.83 5.32
CA GLN A 165 -2.53 1.99 5.58
C GLN A 165 -1.19 1.65 6.26
N GLY A 166 -1.00 0.43 6.77
CA GLY A 166 0.18 0.01 7.53
C GLY A 166 0.40 0.81 8.82
N SER A 167 -0.68 1.25 9.49
CA SER A 167 -0.60 1.93 10.79
C SER A 167 -1.87 1.76 11.61
N CYS A 168 -1.82 2.17 12.88
CA CYS A 168 -2.96 2.10 13.80
C CYS A 168 -4.26 2.72 13.22
N CYS A 169 -5.38 2.03 13.43
CA CYS A 169 -6.70 2.43 12.92
C CYS A 169 -7.30 3.66 13.63
N LEU A 170 -6.86 3.97 14.85
CA LEU A 170 -7.46 5.00 15.72
C LEU A 170 -7.60 6.38 15.07
N GLY A 171 -6.64 6.77 14.22
CA GLY A 171 -6.73 8.03 13.49
C GLY A 171 -7.93 8.10 12.54
N ASN A 172 -8.26 6.99 11.87
CA ASN A 172 -9.42 6.88 11.00
C ASN A 172 -10.72 6.81 11.82
N VAL A 173 -10.74 6.00 12.89
CA VAL A 173 -11.90 5.86 13.79
C VAL A 173 -12.32 7.22 14.35
N ARG A 174 -11.37 7.97 14.93
CA ARG A 174 -11.65 9.32 15.47
C ARG A 174 -12.14 10.29 14.39
N LYS A 175 -11.63 10.16 13.16
CA LYS A 175 -12.08 10.98 12.03
C LYS A 175 -13.56 10.70 11.71
N VAL A 176 -13.97 9.44 11.66
CA VAL A 176 -15.36 9.03 11.42
C VAL A 176 -16.30 9.51 12.54
N ALA A 177 -15.91 9.32 13.81
CA ALA A 177 -16.70 9.80 14.94
C ALA A 177 -16.93 11.33 14.87
N LYS A 178 -15.87 12.10 14.58
CA LYS A 178 -15.93 13.57 14.47
C LYS A 178 -16.71 14.08 13.26
N SER A 179 -16.69 13.40 12.12
CA SER A 179 -17.48 13.82 10.95
C SER A 179 -18.99 13.70 11.20
N THR A 180 -19.39 12.82 12.10
CA THR A 180 -20.79 12.49 12.40
C THR A 180 -21.43 13.50 13.35
N SER A 181 -20.68 13.96 14.36
CA SER A 181 -21.18 14.95 15.33
C SER A 181 -21.48 16.34 14.76
N LYS A 182 -21.02 16.64 13.53
CA LYS A 182 -21.30 17.91 12.84
C LYS A 182 -22.62 17.94 12.08
N THR A 183 -23.27 16.80 11.86
CA THR A 183 -24.52 16.71 11.09
C THR A 183 -25.77 16.86 11.97
N ALA A 184 -25.62 16.86 13.30
CA ALA A 184 -26.70 16.99 14.27
C ALA A 184 -27.05 18.46 14.62
N THR A 185 -27.18 19.32 13.61
CA THR A 185 -27.83 20.64 13.78
C THR A 185 -28.81 20.84 12.64
N VAL A 186 -30.08 20.54 12.94
CA VAL A 186 -31.27 21.04 12.23
C VAL A 186 -32.17 21.66 13.28
#